data_AF-A0A2M9VA92-F1
#
_entry.id   AF-A0A2M9VA92-F1
#
_cell.length_a   1.000
_cell.length_b   1.000
_cell.length_c   1.000
_cell.angle_alpha   90.00
_cell.angle_beta   90.00
_cell.angle_gamma   90.00
#
_symmetry.space_group_name_H-M   'P 1'
#
loop_
_entity.id
_entity.type
_entity.pdbx_description
1 polymer ?
#
loop_
_entity_poly.entity_id
_entity_poly.type
_entity_poly.pdbx_seq_one_letter_code
_entity_poly.pdbx_strand_id
1 'polypeptide(L)' 'MARKKIVRIPGVSFSWKRALGITQAKQKFARQTGIPTSKAGLERKLGKALLKVLFGK' A
#
# COMPACT_ATOMS: atom_id res chain seq x y z
N MET A 1 17.36 -6.91 -10.38
CA MET A 1 18.17 -6.15 -9.39
C MET A 1 18.02 -6.79 -8.01
N ALA A 2 19.08 -7.39 -7.46
CA ALA A 2 19.04 -7.98 -6.13
C ALA A 2 18.96 -6.88 -5.07
N ARG A 3 17.94 -6.89 -4.21
CA ARG A 3 17.83 -5.94 -3.09
C ARG A 3 18.94 -6.22 -2.07
N LYS A 4 19.81 -5.25 -1.82
CA LYS A 4 20.83 -5.28 -0.77
C LYS A 4 20.13 -5.51 0.58
N LYS A 5 20.34 -6.68 1.19
CA LYS A 5 19.78 -6.99 2.52
C LYS A 5 20.51 -6.15 3.57
N ILE A 6 19.76 -5.30 4.28
CA ILE A 6 20.27 -4.46 5.39
C ILE A 6 20.59 -5.32 6.63
N VAL A 7 19.88 -6.44 6.82
CA VAL A 7 20.09 -7.37 7.94
C VAL A 7 20.22 -8.79 7.38
N ARG A 8 21.24 -9.53 7.85
CA ARG A 8 21.57 -10.90 7.41
C ARG A 8 20.80 -12.00 8.16
N ILE A 9 19.91 -11.63 9.09
CA ILE A 9 19.09 -12.58 9.83
C ILE A 9 17.97 -13.08 8.91
N PRO A 10 17.87 -14.40 8.65
CA PRO A 10 16.79 -14.95 7.84
C PRO A 10 15.43 -14.65 8.49
N GLY A 11 14.46 -14.20 7.69
CA GLY A 11 13.09 -13.89 8.16
C GLY A 11 12.85 -12.45 8.65
N VAL A 12 13.89 -11.65 8.89
CA VAL A 12 13.74 -10.28 9.42
C VAL A 12 14.24 -9.25 8.40
N SER A 13 13.35 -8.36 7.95
CA SER A 13 13.71 -7.23 7.08
C SER A 13 13.54 -5.92 7.83
N PHE A 14 14.67 -5.27 8.15
CA PHE A 14 14.63 -3.96 8.78
C PHE A 14 14.25 -2.90 7.75
N SER A 15 13.33 -2.01 8.13
CA SER A 15 12.88 -0.89 7.30
C SER A 15 12.85 0.38 8.10
N TRP A 16 13.73 1.32 7.75
CA TRP A 16 13.75 2.67 8.31
C TRP A 16 12.41 3.39 8.18
N LYS A 17 11.67 3.16 7.08
CA LYS A 17 10.34 3.78 6.87
C LYS A 17 9.29 3.29 7.89
N ARG A 18 9.46 2.07 8.42
CA ARG A 18 8.60 1.50 9.47
C ARG A 18 9.03 2.00 10.85
N ALA A 19 10.35 2.08 11.09
CA ALA A 19 10.91 2.63 12.34
C ALA A 19 10.58 4.12 12.53
N LEU A 20 10.66 4.92 11.46
CA LEU A 20 10.28 6.34 11.46
C LEU A 20 8.76 6.58 11.48
N GLY A 21 7.93 5.53 11.53
CA GLY A 21 6.48 5.67 11.63
C GLY A 21 5.75 6.08 10.34
N ILE A 22 6.46 6.40 9.25
CA ILE A 22 5.86 6.81 7.96
C ILE A 22 4.88 5.76 7.43
N THR A 23 5.24 4.48 7.55
CA THR A 23 4.35 3.37 7.15
C THR A 23 3.07 3.34 7.99
N GLN A 24 3.18 3.59 9.30
CA GLN A 24 2.03 3.58 10.20
C GLN A 24 1.08 4.75 9.91
N ALA A 25 1.62 5.95 9.65
CA ALA A 25 0.83 7.12 9.27
C ALA A 25 0.01 6.86 7.99
N LYS A 26 0.64 6.30 6.94
CA LYS A 26 -0.07 5.92 5.71
C LYS A 26 -1.16 4.88 5.94
N GLN A 27 -0.90 3.88 6.79
CA GLN A 27 -1.91 2.88 7.14
C GLN A 27 -3.08 3.47 7.93
N LYS A 28 -2.82 4.34 8.91
CA LYS A 28 -3.87 5.02 9.67
C LYS A 28 -4.76 5.86 8.74
N PHE A 29 -4.15 6.67 7.87
CA PHE A 29 -4.88 7.45 6.87
C PHE A 29 -5.74 6.57 5.95
N ALA A 30 -5.18 5.47 5.43
CA ALA A 30 -5.92 4.55 4.55
C ALA A 30 -7.11 3.88 5.26
N ARG A 31 -6.97 3.54 6.55
CA ARG A 31 -8.03 2.95 7.36
C ARG A 31 -9.13 3.94 7.73
N GLN A 32 -8.76 5.20 8.01
CA GLN A 32 -9.70 6.26 8.35
C GLN A 32 -10.50 6.75 7.14
N THR A 33 -9.82 6.99 6.01
CA THR A 33 -10.46 7.52 4.79
C THR A 33 -11.01 6.45 3.87
N GLY A 34 -10.61 5.19 4.03
CA GLY A 34 -10.91 4.11 3.10
C GLY A 34 -10.29 4.30 1.70
N ILE A 35 -9.34 5.23 1.56
CA ILE A 35 -8.65 5.52 0.30
C ILE A 35 -7.32 4.75 0.30
N PRO A 36 -7.11 3.85 -0.69
CA PRO A 36 -5.87 3.10 -0.78
C PRO A 36 -4.71 4.05 -1.11
N THR A 37 -3.66 4.02 -0.31
CA THR A 37 -2.44 4.82 -0.54
C THR A 37 -1.46 4.15 -1.52
N SER A 38 -1.87 3.07 -2.18
CA SER A 38 -1.08 2.33 -3.17
C SER A 38 -1.66 2.52 -4.56
N LYS A 39 -0.80 2.63 -5.57
CA LYS A 39 -1.20 2.84 -6.97
C LYS A 39 -2.16 1.74 -7.46
N ALA A 40 -1.79 0.47 -7.24
CA ALA A 40 -2.64 -0.67 -7.61
C ALA A 40 -3.96 -0.74 -6.83
N GLY A 41 -4.01 -0.22 -5.60
CA GLY A 41 -5.26 -0.13 -4.84
C GLY A 41 -6.17 0.96 -5.40
N LEU A 42 -5.59 2.09 -5.79
CA LEU A 42 -6.31 3.20 -6.44
C LEU A 42 -6.89 2.76 -7.79
N GLU A 43 -6.07 2.12 -8.63
CA GLU A 43 -6.49 1.56 -9.93
C GLU A 43 -7.65 0.56 -9.78
N ARG A 44 -7.61 -0.32 -8.77
CA ARG A 44 -8.73 -1.23 -8.49
C ARG A 44 -10.00 -0.50 -8.07
N LYS A 45 -9.89 0.54 -7.24
CA LYS A 45 -11.04 1.32 -6.76
C LYS A 45 -11.67 2.11 -7.90
N LEU A 46 -10.84 2.75 -8.73
CA LEU A 46 -11.26 3.47 -9.94
C LEU A 46 -11.83 2.53 -11.00
N GLY A 47 -11.16 1.41 -11.27
CA GLY A 47 -11.64 0.40 -12.21
C GLY A 47 -13.00 -0.15 -11.82
N LYS A 48 -13.22 -0.48 -10.53
CA LYS A 48 -14.54 -0.89 -10.02
C LYS A 48 -15.61 0.20 -10.23
N ALA A 49 -15.26 1.47 -9.95
CA ALA A 49 -16.18 2.58 -10.15
C ALA A 49 -16.53 2.76 -11.63
N LEU A 50 -15.54 2.74 -12.52
CA LEU A 50 -15.72 2.83 -13.96
C LEU A 50 -16.56 1.68 -14.51
N LEU A 51 -16.26 0.43 -14.12
CA LEU A 51 -17.05 -0.72 -14.55
C LEU A 51 -18.50 -0.64 -14.05
N LYS A 52 -18.72 -0.17 -12.82
CA LYS A 52 -20.07 0.03 -12.29
C LYS A 52 -20.84 1.12 -13.04
N VAL A 53 -20.17 2.18 -13.47
CA VAL A 53 -20.77 3.25 -14.29
C VAL A 53 -21.06 2.76 -15.71
N LEU A 54 -20.13 2.01 -16.32
CA LEU A 54 -20.22 1.58 -17.71
C LEU A 54 -21.14 0.37 -17.93
N PHE A 55 -21.18 -0.56 -16.99
CA PHE A 55 -21.90 -1.83 -17.12
C PHE A 55 -23.00 -2.01 -16.08
N GLY A 56 -23.44 -0.91 -15.45
CA GLY A 56 -24.26 -0.82 -14.23
C GLY A 56 -25.47 -1.76 -14.11
N LYS A 57 -25.18 -3.02 -13.80
CA LYS A 57 -25.88 -3.80 -12.79
C LYS A 57 -25.06 -3.78 -11.51
#